data_AF-A0A286TZ89-F1
#
_entry.id   AF-A0A286TZ89-F1
#
_cell.length_a   1.000
_cell.length_b   1.000
_cell.length_c   1.000
_cell.angle_alpha   90.00
_cell.angle_beta   90.00
_cell.angle_gamma   90.00
#
_symmetry.space_group_name_H-M   'P 1'
#
loop_
_entity.id
_entity.type
_entity.pdbx_description
1 polymer ?
#
loop_
_entity_poly.entity_id
_entity_poly.type
_entity_poly.pdbx_seq_one_letter_code
_entity_poly.pdbx_strand_id
1 'polypeptide(L)'
;MDEGKKELVRNWLIKAQHDNASAKKLSEGDNPYLDTAIYHCQQAAEKAIKGFLVFHDQRFEKTHDLQVLINLATSADPSVSALLELVSHLEL
;
A
#
# COMPACT_ATOMS: atom_id res chain seq x y z
N MET A 1 18.45 -3.84 11.24
CA MET A 1 17.59 -4.68 10.37
C MET A 1 18.47 -5.68 9.65
N ASP A 2 18.22 -6.98 9.82
CA ASP A 2 18.94 -8.06 9.13
C ASP A 2 18.60 -8.11 7.62
N GLU A 3 19.40 -8.85 6.85
CA GLU A 3 19.23 -8.94 5.40
C GLU A 3 17.92 -9.61 4.97
N GLY A 4 17.42 -10.59 5.73
CA GLY A 4 16.14 -11.24 5.43
C GLY A 4 14.98 -10.25 5.53
N LYS A 5 14.95 -9.46 6.60
CA LYS A 5 13.96 -8.39 6.78
C LYS A 5 14.08 -7.30 5.70
N LYS A 6 15.31 -6.86 5.36
CA LYS A 6 15.52 -5.91 4.24
C LYS A 6 14.91 -6.42 2.95
N GLU A 7 15.11 -7.70 2.64
CA GLU A 7 14.58 -8.33 1.44
C GLU A 7 13.05 -8.42 1.46
N LEU A 8 12.44 -8.75 2.59
CA LEU A 8 10.98 -8.76 2.73
C LEU A 8 10.37 -7.37 2.53
N VAL A 9 10.96 -6.32 3.14
CA VAL A 9 10.53 -4.92 2.93
C VAL A 9 10.67 -4.54 1.46
N ARG A 10 11.83 -4.81 0.85
CA ARG A 10 12.11 -4.51 -0.56
C ARG A 10 11.09 -5.17 -1.49
N ASN A 11 10.75 -6.42 -1.25
CA ASN A 11 9.78 -7.15 -2.06
C ASN A 11 8.38 -6.54 -2.03
N TRP A 12 7.94 -6.02 -0.88
CA TRP A 12 6.68 -5.27 -0.80
C TRP A 12 6.74 -3.96 -1.57
N LEU A 13 7.83 -3.19 -1.43
CA LEU A 13 7.99 -1.90 -2.10
C LEU A 13 8.11 -2.05 -3.62
N ILE A 14 8.78 -3.09 -4.12
CA ILE A 14 8.84 -3.40 -5.55
C ILE A 14 7.43 -3.65 -6.10
N LYS A 15 6.62 -4.46 -5.41
CA LYS A 15 5.24 -4.72 -5.84
C LYS A 15 4.39 -3.44 -5.84
N ALA A 16 4.51 -2.61 -4.80
CA ALA A 16 3.82 -1.32 -4.73
C ALA A 16 4.22 -0.40 -5.90
N GLN A 17 5.50 -0.38 -6.27
CA GLN A 17 6.00 0.37 -7.41
C GLN A 17 5.45 -0.16 -8.74
N HIS A 18 5.36 -1.48 -8.91
CA HIS A 18 4.77 -2.09 -10.10
C HIS A 18 3.28 -1.79 -10.23
N ASP A 19 2.53 -1.79 -9.13
CA ASP A 19 1.12 -1.38 -9.14
C ASP A 19 0.97 0.09 -9.54
N ASN A 20 1.75 1.01 -8.94
CA ASN A 20 1.72 2.43 -9.31
C ASN A 20 2.11 2.65 -10.79
N ALA A 21 3.12 1.93 -11.30
CA ALA A 21 3.50 2.01 -12.69
C ALA A 21 2.41 1.46 -13.63
N SER A 22 1.67 0.43 -13.19
CA SER A 22 0.54 -0.13 -13.94
C SER A 22 -0.63 0.86 -13.97
N ALA A 23 -0.97 1.46 -12.82
CA ALA A 23 -2.01 2.49 -12.73
C ALA A 23 -1.76 3.65 -13.71
N LYS A 24 -0.53 4.18 -13.74
CA LYS A 24 -0.13 5.25 -14.68
C LYS A 24 -0.36 4.84 -16.13
N LYS A 25 0.18 3.70 -16.55
CA LYS A 25 0.03 3.18 -17.91
C LYS A 25 -1.44 2.98 -18.31
N LEU A 26 -2.27 2.52 -17.38
CA LEU A 26 -3.70 2.28 -17.62
C LEU A 26 -4.52 3.56 -17.65
N SER A 27 -4.04 4.64 -17.03
CA SER A 27 -4.70 5.95 -16.98
C SER A 27 -4.38 6.86 -18.18
N GLU A 28 -3.46 6.45 -19.05
CA GLU A 28 -2.99 7.24 -20.19
C GLU A 28 -3.63 6.77 -21.51
N GLY A 29 -3.74 7.68 -22.50
CA GLY A 29 -4.21 7.39 -23.86
C GLY A 29 -5.66 7.77 -24.16
N ASP A 30 -6.11 7.51 -25.39
CA ASP A 30 -7.42 7.94 -25.90
C ASP A 30 -8.62 7.16 -25.31
N ASN A 31 -8.38 5.98 -24.74
CA ASN A 31 -9.38 5.14 -24.07
C ASN A 31 -8.77 4.46 -22.82
N PRO A 32 -8.61 5.20 -21.71
CA PRO A 32 -7.96 4.68 -20.51
C PRO A 32 -8.85 3.69 -19.75
N TYR A 33 -8.24 2.67 -19.16
CA TYR A 33 -8.90 1.70 -18.28
C TYR A 33 -8.88 2.21 -16.83
N LEU A 34 -9.65 3.27 -16.56
CA LEU A 34 -9.61 3.99 -15.29
C LEU A 34 -10.05 3.15 -14.08
N ASP A 35 -10.99 2.22 -14.29
CA ASP A 35 -11.43 1.24 -13.30
C ASP A 35 -10.29 0.31 -12.84
N THR A 36 -9.47 -0.13 -13.79
CA THR A 36 -8.29 -0.96 -13.51
C THR A 36 -7.15 -0.11 -12.95
N ALA A 37 -7.02 1.14 -13.41
CA ALA A 37 -6.02 2.06 -12.89
C ALA A 37 -6.25 2.37 -11.40
N ILE A 38 -7.48 2.68 -10.98
CA ILE A 38 -7.79 2.96 -9.57
C ILE A 38 -7.61 1.72 -8.68
N TYR A 39 -7.93 0.53 -9.18
CA TYR A 39 -7.62 -0.72 -8.48
C TYR A 39 -6.12 -0.87 -8.20
N HIS A 40 -5.27 -0.55 -9.18
CA HIS A 40 -3.82 -0.56 -8.96
C HIS A 40 -3.33 0.55 -8.04
N CYS A 41 -3.97 1.72 -7.99
CA CYS A 41 -3.66 2.75 -7.00
C CYS A 41 -3.89 2.25 -5.56
N GLN A 42 -5.04 1.63 -5.28
CA GLN A 42 -5.31 1.03 -3.97
C GLN A 42 -4.28 -0.04 -3.63
N GLN A 43 -4.00 -0.93 -4.57
CA GLN A 43 -3.03 -2.01 -4.41
C GLN A 43 -1.61 -1.49 -4.13
N ALA A 44 -1.20 -0.39 -4.77
CA ALA A 44 0.08 0.25 -4.50
C ALA A 44 0.15 0.76 -3.05
N ALA A 45 -0.90 1.43 -2.56
CA ALA A 45 -0.99 1.92 -1.20
C ALA A 45 -0.96 0.78 -0.17
N GLU A 46 -1.77 -0.26 -0.36
CA GLU A 46 -1.79 -1.44 0.52
C GLU A 46 -0.40 -2.09 0.63
N LYS A 47 0.28 -2.29 -0.49
CA LYS A 47 1.59 -2.97 -0.51
C LYS A 47 2.68 -2.10 0.09
N ALA A 48 2.62 -0.78 -0.07
CA ALA A 48 3.53 0.13 0.61
C ALA A 48 3.36 0.06 2.13
N ILE A 49 2.13 0.09 2.64
CA ILE A 49 1.85 -0.05 4.08
C ILE A 49 2.26 -1.43 4.61
N LYS A 50 2.04 -2.51 3.85
CA LYS A 50 2.54 -3.85 4.22
C LYS A 50 4.06 -3.88 4.32
N GLY A 51 4.78 -3.22 3.42
CA GLY A 51 6.24 -3.05 3.52
C GLY A 51 6.67 -2.27 4.76
N PHE A 52 5.92 -1.20 5.11
CA PHE A 52 6.12 -0.43 6.33
C PHE A 52 5.91 -1.28 7.59
N LEU A 53 4.83 -2.04 7.66
CA LEU A 53 4.55 -2.95 8.78
C LEU A 53 5.68 -3.98 8.97
N VAL A 54 6.17 -4.59 7.88
CA VAL A 54 7.34 -5.48 7.95
C VAL A 54 8.57 -4.73 8.47
N PHE A 55 8.81 -3.50 8.03
CA PHE A 55 9.93 -2.68 8.50
C PHE A 55 9.86 -2.42 10.02
N HIS A 56 8.66 -2.34 10.61
CA HIS A 56 8.45 -2.18 12.05
C HIS A 56 8.27 -3.51 12.82
N ASP A 57 8.56 -4.67 12.20
CA ASP A 57 8.33 -6.00 12.80
C ASP A 57 6.86 -6.27 13.19
N GLN A 58 5.93 -5.53 12.59
CA GLN A 58 4.51 -5.62 12.87
C GLN A 58 3.87 -6.69 11.97
N ARG A 59 3.34 -7.75 12.59
CA ARG A 59 2.59 -8.81 11.89
C ARG A 59 1.20 -8.31 11.51
N PHE A 60 0.71 -8.76 10.36
CA PHE A 60 -0.63 -8.49 9.84
C PHE A 60 -1.22 -9.74 9.21
N GLU A 61 -2.54 -9.89 9.32
CA GLU A 61 -3.30 -10.95 8.66
C GLU A 61 -3.48 -10.67 7.17
N LYS A 62 -3.86 -11.69 6.40
CA LYS A 62 -4.20 -11.50 4.98
C LYS A 62 -5.49 -10.68 4.87
N THR A 63 -5.34 -9.37 4.68
CA THR A 63 -6.43 -8.43 4.45
C THR A 63 -6.12 -7.51 3.26
N HIS A 64 -7.17 -7.04 2.61
CA HIS A 64 -7.16 -5.98 1.59
C HIS A 64 -7.81 -4.68 2.10
N ASP A 65 -8.10 -4.62 3.40
CA ASP A 65 -8.64 -3.44 4.03
C ASP A 65 -7.50 -2.46 4.38
N LEU A 66 -7.42 -1.36 3.63
CA LEU A 66 -6.40 -0.35 3.81
C LEU A 66 -6.54 0.39 5.14
N GLN A 67 -7.76 0.58 5.66
CA GLN A 67 -7.99 1.23 6.95
C GLN A 67 -7.46 0.36 8.11
N VAL A 68 -7.71 -0.96 8.06
CA VAL A 68 -7.13 -1.92 9.01
C VAL A 68 -5.61 -1.87 9.00
N LEU A 69 -5.00 -1.84 7.80
CA LEU A 69 -3.54 -1.79 7.66
C LEU A 69 -2.94 -0.48 8.20
N ILE A 70 -3.59 0.67 7.96
CA ILE A 70 -3.12 1.98 8.45
C ILE A 70 -3.29 2.11 9.96
N ASN A 71 -4.38 1.59 10.54
CA ASN A 71 -4.55 1.55 11.99
C ASN A 71 -3.43 0.75 12.66
N LEU A 72 -3.08 -0.40 12.08
CA LEU A 72 -1.97 -1.21 12.54
C LEU A 72 -0.62 -0.49 12.37
N ALA A 73 -0.42 0.21 11.25
CA ALA A 73 0.79 0.97 10.99
C ALA A 73 0.94 2.15 11.95
N THR A 74 -0.16 2.82 12.28
CA THR A 74 -0.22 3.92 13.26
C THR A 74 0.14 3.43 14.67
N SER A 75 -0.25 2.19 15.00
CA SER A 75 0.14 1.56 16.27
C SER A 75 1.65 1.28 16.33
N ALA A 76 2.29 1.04 15.19
CA ALA A 76 3.74 0.81 15.07
C ALA A 76 4.54 2.13 15.01
N ASP A 77 4.00 3.16 14.35
CA ASP A 77 4.58 4.49 14.23
C ASP A 77 3.47 5.54 14.01
N PRO A 78 3.24 6.45 14.96
CA PRO A 78 2.19 7.46 14.84
C PRO A 78 2.36 8.46 13.68
N SER A 79 3.53 8.54 13.04
CA SER A 79 3.79 9.47 11.93
C SER A 79 2.91 9.22 10.70
N VAL A 80 2.34 8.02 10.56
CA VAL A 80 1.44 7.67 9.45
C VAL A 80 -0.05 7.87 9.77
N SER A 81 -0.38 8.37 10.97
CA SER A 81 -1.78 8.58 11.41
C SER A 81 -2.58 9.49 10.49
N ALA A 82 -1.93 10.48 9.86
CA ALA A 82 -2.56 11.38 8.89
C ALA A 82 -3.16 10.64 7.68
N LEU A 83 -2.71 9.41 7.38
CA LEU A 83 -3.28 8.60 6.31
C LEU A 83 -4.70 8.11 6.63
N LEU A 84 -5.11 8.07 7.91
CA LEU A 84 -6.46 7.68 8.30
C LEU A 84 -7.51 8.65 7.78
N GLU A 85 -7.20 9.95 7.75
CA GLU A 85 -8.09 10.97 7.19
C GLU A 85 -8.31 10.74 5.70
N LEU A 86 -7.25 10.40 4.96
CA LEU A 86 -7.31 10.14 3.52
C LEU A 86 -8.17 8.92 3.15
N VAL A 87 -8.17 7.88 3.99
CA VAL A 87 -8.92 6.65 3.71
C VAL A 87 -10.32 6.65 4.29
N SER A 88 -10.66 7.58 5.20
CA SER A 88 -11.99 7.68 5.81
C SER A 88 -13.13 7.91 4.81
N HIS A 89 -12.79 8.37 3.60
CA HIS A 89 -13.73 8.63 2.51
C HIS A 89 -13.72 7.55 1.42
N LEU A 90 -12.88 6.51 1.57
CA LEU A 90 -12.83 5.38 0.64
C LEU A 90 -13.86 4.34 1.10
N GLU A 91 -15.12 4.52 0.70
CA GLU A 91 -16.11 3.45 0.76
C GLU A 91 -15.81 2.48 -0.41
N LEU A 92 -15.06 1.41 -0.14
CA LEU A 92 -14.82 0.29 -1.06
C LEU A 92 -15.49 -0.98 -0.55
#